data_AF-A0A968DHR0-F1
#
_entry.id   AF-A0A968DHR0-F1
#
_cell.length_a   1.000
_cell.length_b   1.000
_cell.length_c   1.000
_cell.angle_alpha   90.00
_cell.angle_beta   90.00
_cell.angle_gamma   90.00
#
_symmetry.space_group_name_H-M   'P 1'
#
loop_
_entity.id
_entity.type
_entity.pdbx_description
1 polymer ?
#
loop_
_entity_poly.entity_id
_entity_poly.type
_entity_poly.pdbx_seq_one_letter_code
_entity_poly.pdbx_strand_id
1 'polypeptide(L)'
;MKKRIFLVILPLALLLALMPLMVSAAGGPWEDDFDSYPTGSPLHGVGGWKGWQNNPAFGASTTDVQARSAPNSVDILGASDLVHEYTASSGQWVYTAWMYIPGNMTGQSYFIMLNQYDDACATCNWSVQTHFNSATGLMTDDGTGATQPYITDQWVEIRLEIDLDADTQAFYYNG
;
A
#
# COMPACT_ATOMS: atom_id res chain seq x y z
N MET A 1 -0.10 -66.35 39.25
CA MET A 1 0.30 -65.00 39.69
C MET A 1 -0.01 -64.02 38.56
N LYS A 2 -1.00 -63.13 38.76
CA LYS A 2 -1.38 -62.09 37.79
C LYS A 2 -0.44 -60.89 37.97
N LYS A 3 0.33 -60.52 36.95
CA LYS A 3 0.96 -59.20 36.85
C LYS A 3 0.16 -58.37 35.86
N ARG A 4 -0.37 -57.25 36.32
CA ARG A 4 -1.13 -56.26 35.53
C ARG A 4 -0.18 -55.19 34.98
N ILE A 5 -0.71 -54.33 34.09
CA ILE A 5 -0.36 -52.91 33.83
C ILE A 5 0.66 -52.67 32.67
N PHE A 6 0.58 -51.70 31.72
CA PHE A 6 -0.28 -50.51 31.44
C PHE A 6 -0.55 -50.35 29.91
N LEU A 7 -1.67 -49.71 29.58
CA LEU A 7 -2.01 -49.13 28.28
C LEU A 7 -1.56 -47.66 28.24
N VAL A 8 -0.91 -47.20 27.17
CA VAL A 8 -0.92 -45.80 26.74
C VAL A 8 -1.00 -45.77 25.21
N ILE A 9 -2.17 -45.41 24.69
CA ILE A 9 -2.37 -45.04 23.29
C ILE A 9 -2.32 -43.51 23.28
N LEU A 10 -1.34 -42.93 22.60
CA LEU A 10 -1.36 -41.54 22.16
C LEU A 10 -1.20 -41.56 20.65
N PRO A 11 -2.22 -41.19 19.85
CA PRO A 11 -2.02 -41.01 18.43
C PRO A 11 -1.25 -39.71 18.21
N LEU A 12 -0.20 -39.85 17.40
CA LEU A 12 0.57 -38.82 16.73
C LEU A 12 -0.36 -37.75 16.11
N ALA A 13 -0.43 -36.57 16.73
CA ALA A 13 -1.03 -35.40 16.11
C ALA A 13 0.01 -34.75 15.18
N LEU A 14 0.04 -35.20 13.93
CA LEU A 14 0.69 -34.47 12.85
C LEU A 14 -0.18 -33.25 12.55
N LEU A 15 0.18 -32.09 13.11
CA LEU A 15 -0.45 -30.81 12.80
C LEU A 15 -0.01 -30.41 11.39
N LEU A 16 -0.69 -30.95 10.37
CA LEU A 16 -0.59 -30.44 9.01
C LEU A 16 -1.30 -29.08 9.03
N ALA A 17 -0.53 -27.99 9.10
CA ALA A 17 -1.06 -26.65 8.91
C ALA A 17 -1.63 -26.58 7.49
N LEU A 18 -2.94 -26.79 7.39
CA LEU A 18 -3.70 -26.58 6.17
C LEU A 18 -3.72 -25.06 5.95
N MET A 19 -2.68 -24.51 5.31
CA MET A 19 -2.78 -23.18 4.73
C MET A 19 -4.00 -23.21 3.81
N PRO A 20 -5.04 -22.38 4.03
CA PRO A 20 -6.11 -22.28 3.07
C PRO A 20 -5.48 -21.76 1.78
N LEU A 21 -5.45 -22.61 0.74
CA LEU A 21 -5.39 -22.14 -0.63
C LEU A 21 -6.64 -21.28 -0.81
N MET A 22 -6.48 -19.97 -0.65
CA MET A 22 -7.46 -19.02 -1.12
C MET A 22 -7.46 -19.13 -2.64
N VAL A 23 -8.36 -19.94 -3.15
CA VAL A 23 -8.75 -19.91 -4.56
C VAL A 23 -9.46 -18.58 -4.72
N SER A 24 -8.76 -17.54 -5.18
CA SER A 24 -9.44 -16.32 -5.60
C SER A 24 -10.32 -16.69 -6.78
N ALA A 25 -11.63 -16.59 -6.57
CA ALA A 25 -12.60 -16.54 -7.64
C ALA A 25 -12.28 -15.33 -8.54
N ALA A 26 -12.79 -15.36 -9.78
CA ALA A 26 -12.59 -14.36 -10.82
C ALA A 26 -12.51 -12.90 -10.30
N GLY A 27 -11.35 -12.27 -10.55
CA GLY A 27 -11.03 -10.83 -10.51
C GLY A 27 -11.97 -9.89 -9.74
N GLY A 28 -11.92 -9.93 -8.42
CA GLY A 28 -12.30 -8.74 -7.63
C GLY A 28 -11.30 -7.60 -7.87
N PRO A 29 -11.65 -6.34 -7.54
CA PRO A 29 -10.67 -5.26 -7.54
C PRO A 29 -9.51 -5.63 -6.62
N TRP A 30 -8.28 -5.29 -7.03
CA TRP A 30 -7.13 -5.44 -6.15
C TRP A 30 -7.25 -4.44 -4.99
N GLU A 31 -6.93 -4.90 -3.78
CA GLU A 31 -6.82 -4.07 -2.58
C GLU A 31 -5.72 -4.63 -1.69
N ASP A 32 -5.14 -3.75 -0.88
CA ASP A 32 -4.22 -4.12 0.19
C ASP A 32 -4.46 -3.18 1.37
N ASP A 33 -4.99 -3.74 2.47
CA ASP A 33 -5.22 -3.04 3.72
C ASP A 33 -4.03 -3.17 4.69
N PHE A 34 -2.98 -3.92 4.28
CA PHE A 34 -1.78 -4.23 5.04
C PHE A 34 -1.98 -5.12 6.29
N ASP A 35 -3.20 -5.56 6.56
CA ASP A 35 -3.55 -6.27 7.80
C ASP A 35 -3.10 -7.74 7.78
N SER A 36 -2.84 -8.28 6.58
CA SER A 36 -2.35 -9.65 6.41
C SER A 36 -0.85 -9.82 6.74
N TYR A 37 -0.09 -8.73 6.81
CA TYR A 37 1.35 -8.76 7.09
C TYR A 37 1.63 -8.71 8.60
N PRO A 38 2.73 -9.33 9.07
CA PRO A 38 3.21 -9.08 10.43
C PRO A 38 3.57 -7.60 10.61
N THR A 39 3.26 -7.01 11.77
CA THR A 39 3.68 -5.65 12.13
C THR A 39 5.20 -5.50 12.09
N GLY A 40 5.70 -4.41 11.52
CA GLY A 40 7.14 -4.14 11.35
C GLY A 40 7.78 -4.89 10.18
N SER A 41 6.99 -5.55 9.32
CA SER A 41 7.51 -6.30 8.19
C SER A 41 7.90 -5.37 7.04
N PRO A 42 9.12 -5.50 6.47
CA PRO A 42 9.50 -4.75 5.27
C PRO A 42 8.70 -5.27 4.07
N LEU A 43 8.15 -4.35 3.28
CA LEU A 43 7.30 -4.68 2.13
C LEU A 43 8.08 -4.84 0.82
N HIS A 44 9.38 -4.51 0.77
CA HIS A 44 10.17 -4.72 -0.44
C HIS A 44 10.19 -6.19 -0.86
N GLY A 45 9.64 -6.49 -2.05
CA GLY A 45 9.54 -7.84 -2.59
C GLY A 45 8.38 -8.65 -2.01
N VAL A 46 7.43 -8.02 -1.31
CA VAL A 46 6.29 -8.67 -0.64
C VAL A 46 4.99 -8.07 -1.15
N GLY A 47 3.99 -8.90 -1.44
CA GLY A 47 2.65 -8.41 -1.81
C GLY A 47 2.57 -7.64 -3.14
N GLY A 48 3.62 -7.66 -3.96
CA GLY A 48 3.73 -6.83 -5.17
C GLY A 48 4.37 -5.47 -4.93
N TRP A 49 4.70 -5.14 -3.68
CA TRP A 49 5.41 -3.92 -3.32
C TRP A 49 6.91 -4.04 -3.53
N LYS A 50 7.54 -2.94 -3.93
CA LYS A 50 8.99 -2.78 -3.99
C LYS A 50 9.36 -1.33 -3.73
N GLY A 51 10.62 -1.07 -3.43
CA GLY A 51 11.11 0.31 -3.40
C GLY A 51 11.31 0.81 -4.83
N TRP A 52 11.28 2.13 -5.03
CA TRP A 52 11.57 2.78 -6.30
C TRP A 52 12.85 2.22 -6.94
N GLN A 53 12.83 2.04 -8.26
CA GLN A 53 13.89 1.37 -9.04
C GLN A 53 14.20 -0.06 -8.58
N ASN A 54 13.25 -0.71 -7.91
CA ASN A 54 13.45 -2.00 -7.24
C ASN A 54 14.63 -1.96 -6.24
N ASN A 55 14.85 -0.81 -5.59
CA ASN A 55 15.90 -0.65 -4.60
C ASN A 55 15.33 -0.78 -3.17
N PRO A 56 15.78 -1.76 -2.36
CA PRO A 56 15.29 -1.94 -1.00
C PRO A 56 15.57 -0.76 -0.07
N ALA A 57 16.52 0.13 -0.40
CA ALA A 57 16.77 1.35 0.35
C ALA A 57 15.59 2.34 0.35
N PHE A 58 14.69 2.21 -0.61
CA PHE A 58 13.46 3.01 -0.73
C PHE A 58 12.20 2.23 -0.31
N GLY A 59 12.37 1.07 0.34
CA GLY A 59 11.24 0.32 0.86
C GLY A 59 10.51 1.03 2.01
N ALA A 60 9.45 0.39 2.48
CA ALA A 60 8.67 0.78 3.64
C ALA A 60 8.29 -0.48 4.44
N SER A 61 7.82 -0.28 5.67
CA SER A 61 7.39 -1.38 6.55
C SER A 61 5.98 -1.16 7.04
N THR A 62 5.30 -2.25 7.41
CA THR A 62 4.03 -2.15 8.13
C THR A 62 4.22 -1.63 9.56
N THR A 63 3.21 -0.95 10.09
CA THR A 63 3.19 -0.37 11.44
C THR A 63 1.81 -0.49 12.06
N ASP A 64 1.75 -0.62 13.38
CA ASP A 64 0.53 -0.59 14.19
C ASP A 64 0.33 0.75 14.92
N VAL A 65 1.21 1.73 14.68
CA VAL A 65 1.17 3.05 15.34
C VAL A 65 -0.04 3.86 14.90
N GLN A 66 -0.34 3.83 13.60
CA GLN A 66 -1.57 4.33 13.01
C GLN A 66 -2.06 3.26 12.05
N ALA A 67 -3.36 3.02 12.04
CA ALA A 67 -3.95 2.02 11.17
C ALA A 67 -5.38 2.45 10.82
N ARG A 68 -5.78 2.30 9.55
CA ARG A 68 -7.15 2.64 9.12
C ARG A 68 -8.10 1.47 9.41
N SER A 69 -7.68 0.28 9.03
CA SER A 69 -8.15 -1.01 9.53
C SER A 69 -7.08 -1.57 10.47
N ALA A 70 -7.34 -2.70 11.13
CA ALA A 70 -6.45 -3.23 12.15
C ALA A 70 -5.94 -4.63 11.74
N PRO A 71 -4.65 -4.94 11.97
CA PRO A 71 -3.74 -4.22 12.86
C PRO A 71 -2.88 -3.10 12.24
N ASN A 72 -2.72 -3.01 10.91
CA ASN A 72 -1.62 -2.25 10.33
C ASN A 72 -2.03 -1.17 9.32
N SER A 73 -1.10 -0.26 9.07
CA SER A 73 -0.92 0.38 7.78
C SER A 73 0.52 0.22 7.31
N VAL A 74 0.86 0.77 6.14
CA VAL A 74 2.25 1.01 5.75
C VAL A 74 2.76 2.35 6.29
N ASP A 75 4.01 2.38 6.74
CA ASP A 75 4.68 3.58 7.27
C ASP A 75 5.65 4.17 6.23
N ILE A 76 5.35 5.37 5.73
CA ILE A 76 6.19 6.07 4.74
C ILE A 76 7.07 7.07 5.49
N LEU A 77 8.34 6.71 5.68
CA LEU A 77 9.29 7.49 6.47
C LEU A 77 10.60 7.74 5.73
N GLY A 78 11.23 8.89 6.01
CA GLY A 78 12.58 9.18 5.54
C GLY A 78 12.70 9.13 4.02
N ALA A 79 13.37 8.09 3.51
CA ALA A 79 13.61 7.89 2.08
C ALA A 79 12.65 6.87 1.44
N SER A 80 11.60 6.41 2.14
CA SER A 80 10.62 5.50 1.56
C SER A 80 9.99 6.08 0.29
N ASP A 81 10.05 5.31 -0.79
CA ASP A 81 9.44 5.58 -2.09
C ASP A 81 8.91 4.22 -2.58
N LEU A 82 7.75 3.83 -2.04
CA LEU A 82 7.19 2.49 -2.18
C LEU A 82 6.31 2.43 -3.44
N VAL A 83 6.55 1.44 -4.28
CA VAL A 83 5.92 1.23 -5.57
C VAL A 83 5.13 -0.07 -5.56
N HIS A 84 3.90 -0.02 -6.05
CA HIS A 84 3.14 -1.19 -6.48
C HIS A 84 2.73 -0.99 -7.93
N GLU A 85 3.03 -1.98 -8.78
CA GLU A 85 2.74 -1.91 -10.20
C GLU A 85 1.39 -2.57 -10.51
N TYR A 86 0.69 -2.01 -11.49
CA TYR A 86 -0.56 -2.55 -12.01
C TYR A 86 -0.43 -2.77 -13.51
N THR A 87 -1.32 -3.60 -14.07
CA THR A 87 -1.42 -3.79 -15.52
C THR A 87 -2.85 -3.50 -15.94
N ALA A 88 -3.05 -2.37 -16.62
CA ALA A 88 -4.30 -1.96 -17.23
C ALA A 88 -3.99 -1.23 -18.54
N SER A 89 -4.83 -1.39 -19.56
CA SER A 89 -4.61 -0.79 -20.89
C SER A 89 -5.87 -0.21 -21.54
N SER A 90 -7.01 -0.29 -20.86
CA SER A 90 -8.32 0.17 -21.33
C SER A 90 -9.30 0.26 -20.16
N GLY A 91 -10.45 0.89 -20.40
CA GLY A 91 -11.55 0.98 -19.46
C GLY A 91 -11.42 2.09 -18.40
N GLN A 92 -12.42 2.13 -17.53
CA GLN A 92 -12.56 3.09 -16.45
C GLN A 92 -12.20 2.44 -15.11
N TRP A 93 -11.37 3.13 -14.34
CA TRP A 93 -10.83 2.65 -13.07
C TRP A 93 -10.99 3.70 -12.00
N VAL A 94 -11.25 3.24 -10.77
CA VAL A 94 -11.17 4.06 -9.57
C VAL A 94 -10.03 3.52 -8.73
N TYR A 95 -9.06 4.38 -8.41
CA TYR A 95 -7.99 4.06 -7.48
C TYR A 95 -8.17 4.87 -6.21
N THR A 96 -8.22 4.18 -5.07
CA THR A 96 -8.36 4.82 -3.76
C THR A 96 -7.15 4.49 -2.90
N ALA A 97 -6.53 5.52 -2.33
CA ALA A 97 -5.55 5.39 -1.28
C ALA A 97 -6.02 6.19 -0.06
N TRP A 98 -5.74 5.66 1.13
CA TRP A 98 -5.98 6.39 2.38
C TRP A 98 -4.65 6.79 2.98
N MET A 99 -4.53 8.07 3.32
CA MET A 99 -3.30 8.63 3.85
C MET A 99 -3.57 9.30 5.19
N TYR A 100 -2.70 9.04 6.16
CA TYR A 100 -2.64 9.75 7.43
C TYR A 100 -1.36 10.58 7.46
N ILE A 101 -1.48 11.91 7.55
CA ILE A 101 -0.33 12.79 7.78
C ILE A 101 -0.34 13.24 9.25
N PRO A 102 0.69 12.91 10.05
CA PRO A 102 0.81 13.42 11.41
C PRO A 102 0.91 14.95 11.44
N GLY A 103 0.28 15.60 12.41
CA GLY A 103 0.34 17.07 12.58
C GLY A 103 1.75 17.59 12.88
N ASN A 104 2.66 16.69 13.28
CA ASN A 104 4.08 16.97 13.51
C ASN A 104 4.99 16.44 12.39
N MET A 105 4.44 16.10 11.21
CA MET A 105 5.26 15.75 10.04
C MET A 105 6.29 16.85 9.77
N THR A 106 7.49 16.43 9.38
CA THR A 106 8.55 17.34 8.90
C THR A 106 8.93 16.97 7.48
N GLY A 107 9.31 17.97 6.68
CA GLY A 107 9.63 17.78 5.26
C GLY A 107 8.39 17.66 4.38
N GLN A 108 8.45 16.75 3.42
CA GLN A 108 7.42 16.54 2.41
C GLN A 108 7.09 15.05 2.28
N SER A 109 5.84 14.76 1.94
CA SER A 109 5.39 13.45 1.49
C SER A 109 4.71 13.58 0.13
N TYR A 110 4.61 12.48 -0.62
CA TYR A 110 4.12 12.48 -1.99
C TYR A 110 3.10 11.36 -2.20
N PHE A 111 2.14 11.63 -3.07
CA PHE A 111 1.34 10.62 -3.73
C PHE A 111 1.54 10.74 -5.24
N ILE A 112 1.87 9.63 -5.89
CA ILE A 112 2.35 9.61 -7.27
C ILE A 112 1.66 8.46 -8.01
N MET A 113 1.19 8.72 -9.23
CA MET A 113 0.72 7.69 -10.16
C MET A 113 1.32 7.94 -11.56
N LEU A 114 2.01 6.93 -12.07
CA LEU A 114 2.60 6.93 -13.40
C LEU A 114 1.74 6.08 -14.34
N ASN A 115 1.64 6.49 -15.61
CA ASN A 115 1.03 5.65 -16.66
C ASN A 115 2.04 4.67 -17.27
N GLN A 116 3.33 4.93 -17.12
CA GLN A 116 4.43 4.05 -17.52
C GLN A 116 5.50 4.11 -16.44
N TYR A 117 5.99 2.95 -16.01
CA TYR A 117 7.06 2.83 -15.04
C TYR A 117 7.96 1.65 -15.44
N ASP A 118 9.27 1.85 -15.29
CA ASP A 118 10.27 0.79 -15.37
C ASP A 118 11.34 1.06 -14.31
N ASP A 119 12.01 0.02 -13.82
CA ASP A 119 12.96 0.17 -12.70
C ASP A 119 14.20 0.99 -13.06
N ALA A 120 14.58 1.10 -14.33
CA ALA A 120 15.64 2.01 -14.74
C ALA A 120 15.13 3.46 -14.90
N CYS A 121 13.82 3.63 -14.85
CA CYS A 121 13.07 4.85 -15.13
C CYS A 121 13.45 5.48 -16.46
N ALA A 122 13.72 4.65 -17.47
CA ALA A 122 14.06 5.09 -18.81
C ALA A 122 12.82 5.60 -19.59
N THR A 123 11.64 5.13 -19.21
CA THR A 123 10.34 5.37 -19.84
C THR A 123 9.27 5.81 -18.84
N CYS A 124 9.65 6.11 -17.60
CA CYS A 124 8.72 6.63 -16.60
C CYS A 124 7.92 7.84 -17.14
N ASN A 125 6.62 7.85 -16.89
CA ASN A 125 5.74 8.92 -17.31
C ASN A 125 4.69 9.21 -16.24
N TRP A 126 4.81 10.39 -15.62
CA TRP A 126 3.99 10.86 -14.51
C TRP A 126 2.65 11.39 -15.02
N SER A 127 1.56 10.82 -14.51
CA SER A 127 0.21 11.36 -14.74
C SER A 127 -0.27 12.15 -13.53
N VAL A 128 0.07 11.71 -12.32
CA VAL A 128 -0.28 12.37 -11.07
C VAL A 128 0.98 12.50 -10.23
N GLN A 129 1.22 13.69 -9.73
CA GLN A 129 2.19 13.93 -8.67
C GLN A 129 1.67 15.05 -7.78
N THR A 130 1.35 14.70 -6.54
CA THR A 130 0.95 15.67 -5.53
C THR A 130 1.88 15.58 -4.34
N HIS A 131 2.33 16.72 -3.83
CA HIS A 131 3.19 16.78 -2.65
C HIS A 131 2.54 17.54 -1.50
N PHE A 132 2.82 17.09 -0.28
CA PHE A 132 2.30 17.63 0.96
C PHE A 132 3.45 18.26 1.74
N ASN A 133 3.43 19.59 1.91
CA ASN A 133 4.57 20.32 2.44
C ASN A 133 4.30 20.84 3.86
N SER A 134 5.02 20.32 4.85
CA SER A 134 4.89 20.73 6.26
C SER A 134 5.23 22.20 6.53
N ALA A 135 6.08 22.83 5.71
CA ALA A 135 6.46 24.23 5.91
C ALA A 135 5.34 25.20 5.50
N THR A 136 4.49 24.80 4.55
CA THR A 136 3.39 25.64 4.04
C THR A 136 2.02 25.18 4.49
N GLY A 137 1.87 23.91 4.89
CA GLY A 137 0.59 23.27 5.18
C GLY A 137 -0.25 23.03 3.91
N LEU A 138 0.37 23.03 2.74
CA LEU A 138 -0.32 22.90 1.45
C LEU A 138 0.00 21.56 0.77
N MET A 139 -1.05 20.97 0.21
CA MET A 139 -0.95 19.99 -0.88
C MET A 139 -0.84 20.77 -2.19
N THR A 140 0.09 20.38 -3.04
CA THR A 140 0.29 20.96 -4.37
C THR A 140 0.22 19.86 -5.42
N ASP A 141 -0.51 20.10 -6.50
CA ASP A 141 -0.39 19.34 -7.74
C ASP A 141 0.80 19.88 -8.54
N ASP A 142 1.82 19.06 -8.75
CA ASP A 142 3.06 19.48 -9.42
C ASP A 142 2.89 19.67 -10.94
N GLY A 143 1.87 19.06 -11.53
CA GLY A 143 1.58 19.21 -12.96
C GLY A 143 0.91 20.55 -13.29
N THR A 144 0.05 21.04 -12.39
CA THR A 144 -0.74 22.27 -12.62
C THR A 144 -0.31 23.45 -11.75
N GLY A 145 0.37 23.20 -10.62
CA GLY A 145 0.65 24.18 -9.58
C GLY A 145 -0.57 24.53 -8.71
N ALA A 146 -1.70 23.84 -8.88
CA ALA A 146 -2.87 24.03 -8.04
C ALA A 146 -2.55 23.63 -6.59
N THR A 147 -3.11 24.35 -5.61
CA THR A 147 -2.85 24.11 -4.19
C THR A 147 -4.12 24.14 -3.36
N GLN A 148 -4.09 23.41 -2.24
CA GLN A 148 -5.08 23.50 -1.17
C GLN A 148 -4.46 23.10 0.17
N PRO A 149 -5.03 23.51 1.31
CA PRO A 149 -4.61 22.97 2.61
C PRO A 149 -4.81 21.45 2.67
N TYR A 150 -3.84 20.72 3.22
CA TYR A 150 -4.05 19.31 3.57
C TYR A 150 -4.47 19.15 5.03
N ILE A 151 -5.05 18.01 5.32
CA ILE A 151 -5.59 17.67 6.63
C ILE A 151 -4.61 16.75 7.37
N THR A 152 -4.38 17.02 8.65
CA THR A 152 -3.54 16.20 9.53
C THR A 152 -4.34 15.43 10.55
N ASP A 153 -3.67 14.46 11.18
CA ASP A 153 -4.14 13.69 12.33
C ASP A 153 -5.45 12.93 12.12
N GLN A 154 -5.72 12.56 10.87
CA GLN A 154 -6.81 11.67 10.49
C GLN A 154 -6.51 11.02 9.14
N TRP A 155 -7.20 9.92 8.85
CA TRP A 155 -7.17 9.26 7.55
C TRP A 155 -7.98 10.06 6.54
N VAL A 156 -7.35 10.43 5.43
CA VAL A 156 -7.95 11.18 4.34
C VAL A 156 -7.91 10.36 3.06
N GLU A 157 -9.02 10.33 2.33
CA GLU A 157 -9.11 9.66 1.04
C GLU A 157 -8.40 10.48 -0.04
N ILE A 158 -7.56 9.81 -0.81
CA ILE A 158 -7.17 10.19 -2.18
C ILE A 158 -7.94 9.28 -3.12
N ARG A 159 -8.69 9.86 -4.05
CA ARG A 159 -9.39 9.12 -5.11
C ARG A 159 -8.93 9.60 -6.48
N LEU A 160 -8.58 8.66 -7.33
CA LEU A 160 -8.37 8.88 -8.76
C LEU A 160 -9.47 8.20 -9.54
N GLU A 161 -10.08 8.94 -10.45
CA GLU A 161 -10.96 8.40 -11.49
C GLU A 161 -10.20 8.47 -12.80
N ILE A 162 -9.98 7.31 -13.42
CA ILE A 162 -9.12 7.16 -14.60
C ILE A 162 -9.98 6.57 -15.71
N ASP A 163 -9.99 7.20 -16.89
CA ASP A 163 -10.58 6.63 -18.10
C ASP A 163 -9.46 6.46 -19.14
N LEU A 164 -8.99 5.22 -19.28
CA LEU A 164 -7.93 4.87 -20.22
C LEU A 164 -8.41 4.84 -21.68
N ASP A 165 -9.72 4.72 -21.90
CA ASP A 165 -10.28 4.75 -23.25
C ASP A 165 -10.43 6.19 -23.77
N ALA A 166 -10.72 7.12 -22.85
CA ALA A 166 -10.83 8.55 -23.14
C ALA A 166 -9.54 9.36 -22.91
N ASP A 167 -8.49 8.74 -22.36
CA ASP A 167 -7.23 9.38 -21.96
C ASP A 167 -7.46 10.57 -20.99
N THR A 168 -8.24 10.33 -19.94
CA THR A 168 -8.54 11.33 -18.91
C THR A 168 -8.37 10.80 -17.51
N GLN A 169 -8.13 11.72 -16.57
CA GLN A 169 -8.13 11.43 -15.15
C GLN A 169 -8.68 12.60 -14.34
N ALA A 170 -9.19 12.31 -13.15
CA ALA A 170 -9.54 13.30 -12.13
C ALA A 170 -8.99 12.87 -10.76
N PHE A 171 -8.35 13.81 -10.07
CA PHE A 171 -7.82 13.62 -8.73
C PHE A 171 -8.72 14.32 -7.70
N TYR A 172 -9.10 13.60 -6.67
CA TYR A 172 -9.91 14.08 -5.56
C TYR A 172 -9.18 13.84 -4.25
N TYR A 173 -9.35 14.78 -3.31
CA TYR A 173 -8.80 14.71 -1.97
C TYR A 173 -9.91 15.04 -0.97
N ASN A 174 -10.16 14.12 -0.04
CA ASN A 174 -11.19 14.23 0.99
C ASN A 174 -12.65 14.33 0.48
N GLY A 175 -12.99 13.61 -0.60
CA GLY A 175 -14.37 13.48 -1.10
C GLY A 175 -14.57 13.97 -2.53
#